data_AF-A0A7K0L2E4-F1
#
_entry.id   AF-A0A7K0L2E4-F1
#
_cell.length_a   1.000
_cell.length_b   1.000
_cell.length_c   1.000
_cell.angle_alpha   90.00
_cell.angle_beta   90.00
_cell.angle_gamma   90.00
#
_symmetry.space_group_name_H-M   'P 1'
#
loop_
_entity.id
_entity.type
_entity.pdbx_description
1 polymer ?
#
loop_
_entity_poly.entity_id
_entity_poly.type
_entity_poly.pdbx_seq_one_letter_code
_entity_poly.pdbx_strand_id
1 'polypeptide(L)'
;KNISEEEQAGIAALVGAKPGDAIFFAAGERASSQQLLGAARLEIGKRCNLINEGAWEFLWVVDAPMFEPTDNGGWTAVHHPFTGPKPEFAKTFKSDPANALAYAYDIVLNGTELGGGSIRIHDRNIQKDVFTVIGLSDEEAQSKFGFLLEAFNYGPPPHGGIALGLDRVCALLTGSDSIREVIAFPKTASGGDPLTGAPTPITPAQRKEAAIDWTPPKE
;
A
#
# COMPACT_ATOMS: atom_id res chain seq x y z
N LYS A 1 -27.04 15.13 -27.71
CA LYS A 1 -28.32 14.38 -27.61
C LYS A 1 -28.59 13.79 -26.21
N ASN A 2 -27.59 13.62 -25.33
CA ASN A 2 -27.79 13.32 -23.89
C ASN A 2 -27.23 14.41 -22.95
N ILE A 3 -26.49 15.37 -23.50
CA ILE A 3 -25.89 16.52 -22.81
C ILE A 3 -26.34 17.75 -23.61
N SER A 4 -26.78 18.80 -22.91
CA SER A 4 -27.19 20.09 -23.48
C SER A 4 -25.98 20.89 -23.97
N GLU A 5 -26.22 21.90 -24.80
CA GLU A 5 -25.16 22.79 -25.28
C GLU A 5 -24.51 23.57 -24.13
N GLU A 6 -25.32 23.95 -23.12
CA GLU A 6 -24.85 24.62 -21.91
C GLU A 6 -23.93 23.72 -21.08
N GLU A 7 -24.32 22.47 -20.85
CA GLU A 7 -23.48 21.49 -20.15
C GLU A 7 -22.20 21.17 -20.94
N GLN A 8 -22.28 21.05 -22.26
CA GLN A 8 -21.11 20.79 -23.10
C GLN A 8 -20.11 21.94 -23.05
N ALA A 9 -20.58 23.19 -23.15
CA ALA A 9 -19.75 24.38 -23.02
C ALA A 9 -19.17 24.51 -21.61
N GLY A 10 -19.98 24.24 -20.58
CA GLY A 10 -19.57 24.28 -19.18
C GLY A 10 -18.49 23.25 -18.85
N ILE A 11 -18.61 22.02 -19.35
CA ILE A 11 -17.61 20.97 -19.13
C ILE A 11 -16.28 21.34 -19.79
N ALA A 12 -16.29 21.80 -21.05
CA ALA A 12 -15.07 22.20 -21.74
C ALA A 12 -14.36 23.35 -21.00
N ALA A 13 -15.11 24.35 -20.53
CA ALA A 13 -14.57 25.44 -19.73
C ALA A 13 -13.99 24.96 -18.39
N LEU A 14 -14.69 24.05 -17.69
CA LEU A 14 -14.26 23.53 -16.39
C LEU A 14 -12.93 22.79 -16.47
N VAL A 15 -12.72 21.97 -17.51
CA VAL A 15 -11.48 21.20 -17.69
C VAL A 15 -10.41 21.98 -18.47
N GLY A 16 -10.72 23.19 -18.94
CA GLY A 16 -9.80 24.04 -19.70
C GLY A 16 -9.50 23.54 -21.12
N ALA A 17 -10.40 22.77 -21.73
CA ALA A 17 -10.22 22.22 -23.08
C ALA A 17 -10.33 23.29 -24.17
N LYS A 18 -9.55 23.14 -25.24
CA LYS A 18 -9.52 23.99 -26.43
C LYS A 18 -9.96 23.20 -27.67
N PRO A 19 -10.36 23.87 -28.76
CA PRO A 19 -10.62 23.20 -30.03
C PRO A 19 -9.43 22.34 -30.46
N GLY A 20 -9.67 21.04 -30.69
CA GLY A 20 -8.64 20.05 -30.99
C GLY A 20 -8.32 19.09 -29.84
N ASP A 21 -8.73 19.42 -28.61
CA ASP A 21 -8.56 18.54 -27.45
C ASP A 21 -9.66 17.46 -27.39
N ALA A 22 -9.36 16.36 -26.71
CA ALA A 22 -10.30 15.29 -26.40
C ALA A 22 -10.49 15.17 -24.89
N ILE A 23 -11.74 15.10 -24.43
CA ILE A 23 -12.10 14.93 -23.02
C ILE A 23 -12.58 13.50 -22.81
N PHE A 24 -11.95 12.77 -21.88
CA PHE A 24 -12.33 11.42 -21.50
C PHE A 24 -13.07 11.44 -20.16
N PHE A 25 -14.11 10.61 -20.04
CA PHE A 25 -14.93 10.50 -18.83
C PHE A 25 -14.93 9.06 -18.32
N ALA A 26 -14.99 8.92 -17.00
CA ALA A 26 -15.37 7.69 -16.32
C ALA A 26 -16.46 8.03 -15.31
N ALA A 27 -17.47 7.17 -15.20
CA ALA A 27 -18.59 7.32 -14.29
C ALA A 27 -18.89 5.98 -13.62
N GLY A 28 -19.19 6.02 -12.32
CA GLY A 28 -19.40 4.85 -11.48
C GLY A 28 -18.80 5.08 -10.10
N GLU A 29 -18.45 3.99 -9.42
CA GLU A 29 -17.78 4.05 -8.12
C GLU A 29 -16.50 4.89 -8.18
N ARG A 30 -16.28 5.72 -7.14
CA ARG A 30 -15.20 6.71 -7.13
C ARG A 30 -13.84 6.07 -7.34
N ALA A 31 -13.52 5.02 -6.59
CA ALA A 31 -12.22 4.36 -6.64
C ALA A 31 -11.95 3.76 -8.03
N SER A 32 -12.88 2.97 -8.56
CA SER A 32 -12.75 2.33 -9.88
C SER A 32 -12.65 3.37 -11.00
N SER A 33 -13.42 4.46 -10.93
CA SER A 33 -13.37 5.53 -11.94
C SER A 33 -12.04 6.30 -11.90
N GLN A 34 -11.52 6.60 -10.71
CA GLN A 34 -10.22 7.25 -10.54
C GLN A 34 -9.06 6.36 -11.01
N GLN A 35 -9.09 5.06 -10.72
CA GLN A 35 -8.10 4.09 -11.19
C GLN A 35 -8.10 4.01 -12.72
N LEU A 36 -9.29 3.92 -13.35
CA LEU A 36 -9.42 3.90 -14.80
C LEU A 36 -8.85 5.17 -15.44
N LEU A 37 -9.24 6.36 -14.94
CA LEU A 37 -8.74 7.64 -15.48
C LEU A 37 -7.24 7.83 -15.21
N GLY A 38 -6.72 7.36 -14.08
CA GLY A 38 -5.30 7.36 -13.77
C GLY A 38 -4.49 6.51 -14.78
N ALA A 39 -4.97 5.30 -15.09
CA ALA A 39 -4.36 4.43 -16.09
C ALA A 39 -4.45 5.05 -17.51
N ALA A 40 -5.60 5.58 -17.88
CA ALA A 40 -5.79 6.26 -19.17
C ALA A 40 -4.87 7.48 -19.31
N ARG A 41 -4.72 8.30 -18.26
CA ARG A 41 -3.81 9.45 -18.23
C ARG A 41 -2.36 9.05 -18.52
N LEU A 42 -1.89 7.97 -17.89
CA LEU A 42 -0.54 7.45 -18.12
C LEU A 42 -0.36 6.94 -19.55
N GLU A 43 -1.33 6.19 -20.08
CA GLU A 43 -1.28 5.66 -21.44
C GLU A 43 -1.32 6.76 -22.51
N ILE A 44 -2.17 7.77 -22.34
CA ILE A 44 -2.22 8.96 -23.20
C ILE A 44 -0.87 9.69 -23.15
N GLY A 45 -0.32 9.90 -21.95
CA GLY A 45 1.00 10.53 -21.77
C GLY A 45 2.11 9.81 -22.54
N LYS A 46 2.12 8.48 -22.53
CA LYS A 46 3.07 7.66 -23.30
C LYS A 46 2.85 7.80 -24.82
N ARG A 47 1.62 7.57 -25.31
CA ARG A 47 1.31 7.61 -26.76
C ARG A 47 1.53 8.98 -27.39
N CYS A 48 1.34 10.04 -26.61
CA CYS A 48 1.52 11.42 -27.04
C CYS A 48 2.91 11.98 -26.73
N ASN A 49 3.83 11.16 -26.19
CA ASN A 49 5.20 11.58 -25.84
C ASN A 49 5.25 12.81 -24.91
N LEU A 50 4.39 12.83 -23.89
CA LEU A 50 4.26 13.93 -22.92
C LEU A 50 5.06 13.70 -21.63
N ILE A 51 5.68 12.52 -21.47
CA ILE A 51 6.43 12.14 -20.28
C ILE A 51 7.91 12.42 -20.54
N ASN A 52 8.53 13.25 -19.69
CA ASN A 52 9.96 13.50 -19.77
C ASN A 52 10.74 12.36 -19.10
N GLU A 53 11.29 11.44 -19.89
CA GLU A 53 11.99 10.24 -19.39
C GLU A 53 13.28 10.55 -18.61
N GLY A 54 13.86 11.74 -18.76
CA GLY A 54 15.07 12.15 -18.05
C GLY A 54 14.83 12.92 -16.74
N ALA A 55 13.57 13.23 -16.42
CA ALA A 55 13.22 13.99 -15.21
C ALA A 55 13.26 13.11 -13.96
N TRP A 56 13.61 13.71 -12.82
CA TRP A 56 13.56 13.09 -11.50
C TRP A 56 12.57 13.86 -10.63
N GLU A 57 11.30 13.51 -10.75
CA GLU A 57 10.19 14.19 -10.07
C GLU A 57 9.83 13.43 -8.79
N PHE A 58 10.33 13.94 -7.65
CA PHE A 58 10.05 13.41 -6.33
C PHE A 58 8.85 14.09 -5.69
N LEU A 59 8.04 13.32 -4.98
CA LEU A 59 7.02 13.86 -4.08
C LEU A 59 6.83 12.97 -2.86
N TRP A 60 6.31 13.57 -1.79
CA TRP A 60 5.78 12.85 -0.64
C TRP A 60 4.26 12.78 -0.75
N VAL A 61 3.72 11.57 -0.64
CA VAL A 61 2.29 11.37 -0.37
C VAL A 61 2.14 11.25 1.14
N VAL A 62 1.41 12.18 1.74
CA VAL A 62 1.11 12.19 3.18
C VAL A 62 -0.40 12.11 3.37
N ASP A 63 -0.84 12.07 4.62
CA ASP A 63 -2.26 12.17 4.97
C ASP A 63 -3.08 11.01 4.41
N ALA A 64 -2.47 9.83 4.39
CA ALA A 64 -3.16 8.61 4.03
C ALA A 64 -4.26 8.28 5.06
N PRO A 65 -5.39 7.70 4.62
CA PRO A 65 -6.37 7.14 5.53
C PRO A 65 -5.71 6.11 6.47
N MET A 66 -6.16 6.07 7.71
CA MET A 66 -5.69 5.09 8.69
C MET A 66 -6.26 3.70 8.42
N PHE A 67 -7.51 3.66 7.96
CA PHE A 67 -8.25 2.45 7.68
C PHE A 67 -8.91 2.51 6.30
N GLU A 68 -9.16 1.33 5.73
CA GLU A 68 -10.00 1.16 4.55
C GLU A 68 -11.06 0.08 4.80
N PRO A 69 -12.24 0.19 4.18
CA PRO A 69 -13.30 -0.79 4.36
C PRO A 69 -12.92 -2.12 3.71
N THR A 70 -13.29 -3.22 4.36
CA THR A 70 -13.15 -4.58 3.80
C THR A 70 -14.41 -5.01 3.04
N ASP A 71 -14.27 -5.88 2.05
CA ASP A 71 -15.39 -6.42 1.27
C ASP A 71 -16.48 -7.11 2.11
N ASN A 72 -16.10 -7.69 3.26
CA ASN A 72 -17.01 -8.43 4.14
C ASN A 72 -17.69 -7.55 5.21
N GLY A 73 -17.52 -6.24 5.15
CA GLY A 73 -17.95 -5.31 6.19
C GLY A 73 -16.97 -5.28 7.36
N GLY A 74 -16.39 -4.12 7.63
CA GLY A 74 -15.32 -3.94 8.62
C GLY A 74 -14.22 -3.03 8.09
N TRP A 75 -13.12 -2.96 8.83
CA TRP A 75 -11.98 -2.10 8.53
C TRP A 75 -10.68 -2.91 8.53
N THR A 76 -9.76 -2.55 7.65
CA THR A 76 -8.37 -3.00 7.70
C THR A 76 -7.44 -1.79 7.72
N ALA A 77 -6.21 -1.96 8.19
CA ALA A 77 -5.21 -0.89 8.16
C ALA A 77 -4.68 -0.69 6.74
N VAL A 78 -4.55 0.57 6.30
CA VAL A 78 -4.01 0.89 4.96
C VAL A 78 -2.51 0.57 4.85
N HIS A 79 -1.74 0.84 5.91
CA HIS A 79 -0.29 0.58 5.94
C HIS A 79 0.03 -0.66 6.77
N HIS A 80 0.08 -0.49 8.09
CA HIS A 80 0.21 -1.60 9.02
C HIS A 80 -0.46 -1.24 10.35
N PRO A 81 -0.89 -2.22 11.15
CA PRO A 81 -1.75 -1.99 12.32
C PRO A 81 -1.06 -1.30 13.51
N PHE A 82 0.23 -0.95 13.42
CA PHE A 82 0.93 -0.14 14.45
C PHE A 82 1.26 1.28 13.96
N THR A 83 0.70 1.68 12.82
CA THR A 83 0.77 3.07 12.35
C THR A 83 -0.05 3.97 13.28
N GLY A 84 0.58 5.02 13.78
CA GLY A 84 -0.08 5.98 14.64
C GLY A 84 -1.12 6.81 13.90
N PRO A 85 -2.26 7.13 14.55
CA PRO A 85 -3.13 8.17 14.05
C PRO A 85 -2.39 9.51 14.08
N LYS A 86 -2.75 10.42 13.19
CA LYS A 86 -2.41 11.83 13.40
C LYS A 86 -3.01 12.32 14.74
N PRO A 87 -2.34 13.24 15.47
CA PRO A 87 -2.75 13.65 16.81
C PRO A 87 -4.20 14.12 16.92
N GLU A 88 -4.70 14.82 15.90
CA GLU A 88 -6.07 15.33 15.84
C GLU A 88 -7.14 14.21 15.71
N PHE A 89 -6.76 13.03 15.21
CA PHE A 89 -7.67 11.87 15.09
C PHE A 89 -7.52 10.87 16.23
N ALA A 90 -6.51 11.02 17.11
CA ALA A 90 -6.20 10.05 18.16
C ALA A 90 -7.38 9.75 19.11
N LYS A 91 -8.35 10.66 19.23
CA LYS A 91 -9.55 10.49 20.07
C LYS A 91 -10.80 10.04 19.29
N THR A 92 -10.79 10.17 17.97
CA THR A 92 -12.00 10.01 17.13
C THR A 92 -11.92 8.82 16.19
N PHE A 93 -10.71 8.30 15.90
CA PHE A 93 -10.53 7.23 14.89
C PHE A 93 -11.33 5.96 15.19
N LYS A 94 -11.63 5.69 16.46
CA LYS A 94 -12.43 4.53 16.87
C LYS A 94 -13.92 4.69 16.51
N SER A 95 -14.46 5.90 16.67
CA SER A 95 -15.86 6.21 16.37
C SER A 95 -16.08 6.62 14.92
N ASP A 96 -15.06 7.18 14.27
CA ASP A 96 -15.09 7.64 12.89
C ASP A 96 -13.82 7.16 12.13
N PRO A 97 -13.70 5.84 11.88
CA PRO A 97 -12.54 5.27 11.19
C PRO A 97 -12.42 5.73 9.74
N ALA A 98 -13.53 6.09 9.09
CA ALA A 98 -13.56 6.49 7.68
C ALA A 98 -12.78 7.79 7.40
N ASN A 99 -12.78 8.72 8.36
CA ASN A 99 -12.13 10.02 8.22
C ASN A 99 -10.79 10.11 8.95
N ALA A 100 -10.39 9.06 9.68
CA ALA A 100 -9.14 9.04 10.43
C ALA A 100 -7.93 9.03 9.50
N LEU A 101 -7.00 9.95 9.71
CA LEU A 101 -5.75 10.00 8.97
C LEU A 101 -4.60 9.39 9.79
N ALA A 102 -3.75 8.63 9.09
CA ALA A 102 -2.54 8.07 9.63
C ALA A 102 -1.39 9.09 9.58
N TYR A 103 -0.48 8.97 10.54
CA TYR A 103 0.81 9.64 10.49
C TYR A 103 1.81 8.85 9.62
N ALA A 104 1.38 8.57 8.39
CA ALA A 104 2.10 7.78 7.38
C ALA A 104 2.51 8.65 6.18
N TYR A 105 3.54 8.19 5.47
CA TYR A 105 4.17 8.92 4.39
C TYR A 105 4.87 7.98 3.42
N ASP A 106 4.67 8.23 2.12
CA ASP A 106 5.33 7.51 1.03
C ASP A 106 6.14 8.48 0.18
N ILE A 107 7.36 8.06 -0.18
CA ILE A 107 8.18 8.76 -1.16
C ILE A 107 7.99 8.13 -2.54
N VAL A 108 7.59 8.96 -3.50
CA VAL A 108 7.30 8.57 -4.87
C VAL A 108 8.26 9.30 -5.80
N LEU A 109 8.77 8.57 -6.79
CA LEU A 109 9.60 9.09 -7.87
C LEU A 109 9.01 8.67 -9.19
N ASN A 110 8.71 9.63 -10.06
CA ASN A 110 8.20 9.39 -11.42
C ASN A 110 6.98 8.44 -11.45
N GLY A 111 6.09 8.56 -10.47
CA GLY A 111 4.89 7.72 -10.33
C GLY A 111 5.14 6.32 -9.76
N THR A 112 6.35 6.04 -9.30
CA THR A 112 6.74 4.78 -8.67
C THR A 112 7.00 5.00 -7.18
N GLU A 113 6.36 4.21 -6.32
CA GLU A 113 6.66 4.18 -4.89
C GLU A 113 8.09 3.66 -4.68
N LEU A 114 8.93 4.49 -4.05
CA LEU A 114 10.29 4.10 -3.64
C LEU A 114 10.30 3.50 -2.24
N GLY A 115 9.34 3.88 -1.40
CA GLY A 115 9.19 3.35 -0.07
C GLY A 115 8.25 4.19 0.78
N GLY A 116 7.97 3.67 1.95
CA GLY A 116 6.94 4.17 2.84
C GLY A 116 7.30 3.99 4.30
N GLY A 117 6.66 4.79 5.14
CA GLY A 117 6.94 4.86 6.56
C GLY A 117 5.76 5.39 7.35
N SER A 118 5.87 5.28 8.68
CA SER A 118 4.93 5.94 9.58
C SER A 118 5.53 6.18 10.95
N ILE A 119 4.94 7.13 11.67
CA ILE A 119 5.13 7.26 13.11
C ILE A 119 4.34 6.16 13.78
N ARG A 120 4.97 5.43 14.70
CA ARG A 120 4.39 4.23 15.31
C ARG A 120 3.62 4.57 16.57
N ILE A 121 2.63 3.73 16.87
CA ILE A 121 1.94 3.73 18.15
C ILE A 121 2.94 3.28 19.24
N HIS A 122 3.02 4.08 20.30
CA HIS A 122 3.82 3.78 21.50
C HIS A 122 2.96 3.82 22.78
N ASP A 123 1.64 4.01 22.63
CA ASP A 123 0.66 3.95 23.71
C ASP A 123 -0.17 2.66 23.60
N ARG A 124 -0.22 1.90 24.69
CA ARG A 124 -0.89 0.59 24.73
C ARG A 124 -2.40 0.69 24.50
N ASN A 125 -3.06 1.72 24.99
CA ASN A 125 -4.50 1.88 24.84
C ASN A 125 -4.86 2.25 23.40
N ILE A 126 -4.08 3.15 22.78
CA ILE A 126 -4.24 3.47 21.35
C ILE A 126 -4.06 2.22 20.51
N GLN A 127 -3.05 1.38 20.78
CA GLN A 127 -2.83 0.16 20.02
C GLN A 127 -3.98 -0.84 20.14
N LYS A 128 -4.53 -0.99 21.35
CA LYS A 128 -5.71 -1.83 21.59
C LYS A 128 -6.93 -1.31 20.83
N ASP A 129 -7.17 0.00 20.85
CA ASP A 129 -8.27 0.61 20.11
C ASP A 129 -8.13 0.39 18.59
N VAL A 130 -6.91 0.47 18.04
CA VAL A 130 -6.66 0.13 16.63
C VAL A 130 -6.96 -1.33 16.33
N PHE A 131 -6.54 -2.25 17.19
CA PHE A 131 -6.88 -3.67 17.04
C PHE A 131 -8.38 -3.93 17.08
N THR A 132 -9.11 -3.26 17.98
CA THR A 132 -10.58 -3.34 18.02
C THR A 132 -11.20 -2.83 16.72
N VAL A 133 -10.72 -1.71 16.15
CA VAL A 133 -11.26 -1.16 14.90
C VAL A 133 -11.09 -2.13 13.73
N ILE A 134 -9.95 -2.81 13.64
CA ILE A 134 -9.69 -3.81 12.59
C ILE A 134 -10.28 -5.19 12.90
N GLY A 135 -11.09 -5.31 13.96
CA GLY A 135 -11.85 -6.52 14.27
C GLY A 135 -11.07 -7.63 14.97
N LEU A 136 -9.91 -7.35 15.57
CA LEU A 136 -9.21 -8.33 16.40
C LEU A 136 -9.81 -8.38 17.81
N SER A 137 -10.11 -9.58 18.30
CA SER A 137 -10.47 -9.78 19.71
C SER A 137 -9.26 -9.55 20.63
N ASP A 138 -9.50 -9.35 21.92
CA ASP A 138 -8.42 -9.24 22.91
C ASP A 138 -7.58 -10.52 22.96
N GLU A 139 -8.19 -11.70 22.84
CA GLU A 139 -7.48 -12.98 22.79
C GLU A 139 -6.62 -13.10 21.53
N GLU A 140 -7.15 -12.71 20.37
CA GLU A 140 -6.41 -12.74 19.10
C GLU A 140 -5.25 -11.75 19.12
N ALA A 141 -5.48 -10.53 19.61
CA ALA A 141 -4.46 -9.51 19.76
C ALA A 141 -3.35 -9.97 20.72
N GLN A 142 -3.71 -10.60 21.84
CA GLN A 142 -2.73 -11.12 22.79
C GLN A 142 -1.96 -12.32 22.22
N SER A 143 -2.62 -13.22 21.51
CA SER A 143 -1.99 -14.40 20.89
C SER A 143 -0.98 -14.00 19.79
N LYS A 144 -1.35 -13.04 18.93
CA LYS A 144 -0.53 -12.62 17.78
C LYS A 144 0.51 -11.56 18.15
N PHE A 145 0.17 -10.62 19.03
CA PHE A 145 0.94 -9.41 19.31
C PHE A 145 1.22 -9.19 20.80
N GLY A 146 1.00 -10.20 21.66
CA GLY A 146 1.19 -10.08 23.10
C GLY A 146 2.61 -9.65 23.50
N PHE A 147 3.63 -10.08 22.76
CA PHE A 147 5.03 -9.65 22.99
C PHE A 147 5.21 -8.14 22.81
N LEU A 148 4.54 -7.55 21.82
CA LEU A 148 4.59 -6.11 21.54
C LEU A 148 3.76 -5.32 22.55
N LEU A 149 2.56 -5.81 22.86
CA LEU A 149 1.69 -5.19 23.88
C LEU A 149 2.33 -5.20 25.27
N GLU A 150 3.11 -6.23 25.58
CA GLU A 150 3.90 -6.32 26.81
C GLU A 150 5.07 -5.33 26.79
N ALA A 151 5.77 -5.20 25.66
CA ALA A 151 6.86 -4.22 25.50
C ALA A 151 6.41 -2.77 25.79
N PHE A 152 5.15 -2.43 25.50
CA PHE A 152 4.58 -1.11 25.78
C PHE A 152 4.49 -0.78 27.28
N ASN A 153 4.47 -1.78 28.16
CA ASN A 153 4.48 -1.56 29.61
C ASN A 153 5.83 -1.06 30.14
N TYR A 154 6.90 -1.15 29.33
CA TYR A 154 8.26 -0.73 29.72
C TYR A 154 8.64 0.65 29.19
N GLY A 155 7.66 1.44 28.72
CA GLY A 155 7.84 2.83 28.31
C GLY A 155 8.62 3.00 27.00
N PRO A 156 8.17 2.39 25.88
CA PRO A 156 8.78 2.63 24.58
C PRO A 156 8.72 4.13 24.23
N PRO A 157 9.80 4.72 23.70
CA PRO A 157 9.77 6.12 23.29
C PRO A 157 8.86 6.29 22.06
N PRO A 158 8.41 7.53 21.77
CA PRO A 158 7.90 7.87 20.44
C PRO A 158 8.93 7.48 19.38
N HIS A 159 8.50 6.71 18.38
CA HIS A 159 9.37 6.18 17.34
C HIS A 159 8.66 6.15 15.99
N GLY A 160 9.45 6.16 14.92
CA GLY A 160 8.97 6.11 13.55
C GLY A 160 10.05 5.53 12.67
N GLY A 161 9.68 5.16 11.44
CA GLY A 161 10.65 4.63 10.51
C GLY A 161 10.11 4.62 9.09
N ILE A 162 11.02 4.37 8.16
CA ILE A 162 10.78 4.27 6.73
C ILE A 162 11.56 3.09 6.17
N ALA A 163 11.00 2.42 5.18
CA ALA A 163 11.69 1.39 4.41
C ALA A 163 11.68 1.78 2.94
N LEU A 164 12.84 1.66 2.28
CA LEU A 164 12.98 1.89 0.85
C LEU A 164 13.18 0.56 0.12
N GLY A 165 12.55 0.43 -1.04
CA GLY A 165 12.80 -0.67 -1.97
C GLY A 165 14.15 -0.48 -2.66
N LEU A 166 15.22 -1.01 -2.07
CA LEU A 166 16.58 -0.87 -2.59
C LEU A 166 16.70 -1.31 -4.05
N ASP A 167 16.14 -2.46 -4.42
CA ASP A 167 16.19 -2.96 -5.80
C ASP A 167 15.51 -2.01 -6.78
N ARG A 168 14.44 -1.33 -6.34
CA ARG A 168 13.73 -0.34 -7.15
C ARG A 168 14.56 0.92 -7.34
N VAL A 169 15.20 1.39 -6.28
CA VAL A 169 16.14 2.52 -6.33
C VAL A 169 17.29 2.19 -7.30
N CYS A 170 17.89 1.02 -7.18
CA CYS A 170 18.94 0.56 -8.08
C CYS A 170 18.46 0.52 -9.54
N ALA A 171 17.31 -0.09 -9.82
CA ALA A 171 16.76 -0.19 -11.18
C ALA A 171 16.51 1.21 -11.79
N LEU A 172 16.00 2.16 -11.02
CA LEU A 172 15.80 3.54 -11.49
C LEU A 172 17.14 4.25 -11.77
N LEU A 173 18.14 4.09 -10.90
CA LEU A 173 19.47 4.67 -11.09
C LEU A 173 20.21 4.09 -12.30
N THR A 174 19.97 2.82 -12.63
CA THR A 174 20.58 2.16 -13.80
C THR A 174 19.73 2.27 -15.07
N GLY A 175 18.54 2.89 -15.00
CA GLY A 175 17.61 2.96 -16.13
C GLY A 175 17.08 1.59 -16.57
N SER A 176 16.96 0.64 -15.64
CA SER A 176 16.51 -0.72 -15.90
C SER A 176 14.99 -0.85 -15.80
N ASP A 177 14.37 -1.49 -16.80
CA ASP A 177 12.92 -1.74 -16.83
C ASP A 177 12.44 -2.79 -15.80
N SER A 178 13.37 -3.54 -15.21
CA SER A 178 13.07 -4.59 -14.24
C SER A 178 14.07 -4.62 -13.10
N ILE A 179 13.57 -4.84 -11.88
CA ILE A 179 14.42 -5.10 -10.72
C ILE A 179 15.27 -6.37 -10.87
N ARG A 180 14.90 -7.28 -11.81
CA ARG A 180 15.69 -8.48 -12.09
C ARG A 180 17.09 -8.15 -12.62
N GLU A 181 17.24 -7.02 -13.29
CA GLU A 181 18.52 -6.59 -13.88
C GLU A 181 19.52 -6.08 -12.82
N VAL A 182 19.05 -5.80 -11.60
CA VAL A 182 19.89 -5.31 -10.49
C VAL A 182 20.05 -6.34 -9.36
N ILE A 183 19.53 -7.55 -9.55
CA ILE A 183 19.65 -8.67 -8.63
C ILE A 183 20.54 -9.72 -9.28
N ALA A 184 21.58 -10.19 -8.58
CA ALA A 184 22.54 -11.14 -9.17
C ALA A 184 21.90 -12.47 -9.61
N PHE A 185 20.94 -12.99 -8.83
CA PHE A 185 20.24 -14.27 -9.11
C PHE A 185 18.72 -14.11 -8.90
N PRO A 186 18.03 -13.40 -9.82
CA PRO A 186 16.62 -13.07 -9.66
C PRO A 186 15.74 -14.31 -9.80
N LYS A 187 14.50 -14.21 -9.34
CA LYS A 187 13.48 -15.27 -9.45
C LYS A 187 12.48 -14.96 -10.56
N THR A 188 11.87 -16.01 -11.11
CA THR A 188 10.75 -15.86 -12.05
C THR A 188 9.49 -15.35 -11.33
N ALA A 189 8.46 -14.98 -12.10
CA ALA A 189 7.18 -14.55 -11.52
C ALA A 189 6.49 -15.68 -10.72
N SER A 190 6.81 -16.95 -11.02
CA SER A 190 6.34 -18.11 -10.26
C SER A 190 7.14 -18.39 -8.98
N GLY A 191 8.14 -17.56 -8.64
CA GLY A 191 9.03 -17.75 -7.49
C GLY A 191 10.14 -18.78 -7.69
N GLY A 192 10.23 -19.37 -8.89
CA GLY A 192 11.27 -20.35 -9.22
C GLY A 192 12.63 -19.71 -9.51
N ASP A 193 13.69 -20.50 -9.32
CA ASP A 193 15.06 -20.16 -9.67
C ASP A 193 15.52 -21.02 -10.86
N PRO A 194 15.57 -20.46 -12.09
CA PRO A 194 16.00 -21.23 -13.27
C PRO A 194 17.48 -21.63 -13.23
N LEU A 195 18.32 -20.91 -12.49
CA LEU A 195 19.76 -21.21 -12.40
C LEU A 195 20.00 -22.49 -11.59
N THR A 196 19.26 -22.67 -10.50
CA THR A 196 19.44 -23.80 -9.57
C THR A 196 18.37 -24.88 -9.71
N GLY A 197 17.26 -24.58 -10.41
CA GLY A 197 16.09 -25.46 -10.49
C GLY A 197 15.21 -25.45 -9.23
N ALA A 198 15.39 -24.46 -8.33
CA ALA A 198 14.62 -24.37 -7.09
C ALA A 198 13.19 -23.81 -7.31
N PRO A 199 12.23 -24.14 -6.43
CA PRO A 199 12.35 -25.06 -5.30
C PRO A 199 12.36 -26.52 -5.73
N THR A 200 13.07 -27.37 -4.98
CA THR A 200 13.07 -28.83 -5.14
C THR A 200 12.52 -29.52 -3.89
N PRO A 201 11.93 -30.72 -4.00
CA PRO A 201 11.50 -31.48 -2.83
C PRO A 201 12.66 -31.73 -1.85
N ILE A 202 12.37 -31.62 -0.55
CA ILE A 202 13.29 -32.06 0.51
C ILE A 202 13.12 -33.57 0.78
N THR A 203 14.15 -34.19 1.36
CA THR A 203 14.16 -35.65 1.60
C THR A 203 13.17 -36.06 2.71
N PRO A 204 12.70 -37.33 2.72
CA PRO A 204 11.86 -37.84 3.80
C PRO A 204 12.50 -37.70 5.19
N ALA A 205 13.82 -37.84 5.29
CA ALA A 205 14.56 -37.66 6.55
C ALA A 205 14.44 -36.22 7.07
N GLN A 206 14.63 -35.22 6.20
CA GLN A 206 14.47 -33.80 6.55
C GLN A 206 13.03 -33.46 6.94
N ARG A 207 12.03 -34.01 6.25
CA ARG A 207 10.61 -33.81 6.61
C ARG A 207 10.27 -34.38 7.99
N LYS A 208 10.82 -35.56 8.30
CA LYS A 208 10.67 -36.20 9.61
C LYS A 208 11.36 -35.39 10.72
N GLU A 209 12.59 -34.94 10.48
CA GLU A 209 13.36 -34.14 11.44
C GLU A 209 12.66 -32.81 11.75
N ALA A 210 12.11 -32.14 10.74
CA ALA A 210 11.38 -30.89 10.88
C ALA A 210 9.93 -31.07 11.37
N ALA A 211 9.48 -32.32 11.61
CA ALA A 211 8.12 -32.67 12.01
C ALA A 211 7.00 -32.09 11.12
N ILE A 212 7.28 -31.90 9.82
CA ILE A 212 6.32 -31.32 8.86
C ILE A 212 5.15 -32.28 8.57
N ASP A 213 5.42 -33.58 8.65
CA ASP A 213 4.42 -34.65 8.41
C ASP A 213 3.61 -35.01 9.67
N TRP A 214 3.49 -34.07 10.61
CA TRP A 214 2.72 -34.29 11.82
C TRP A 214 1.22 -34.33 11.51
N THR A 215 0.59 -35.45 11.85
CA THR A 215 -0.87 -35.59 11.77
C THR A 215 -1.49 -35.16 13.10
N PRO A 216 -2.33 -34.10 13.13
CA PRO A 216 -3.02 -33.72 14.35
C PRO A 216 -3.90 -34.86 14.88
N PRO A 217 -4.02 -35.00 16.23
CA PRO A 217 -5.00 -35.90 16.80
C PRO A 217 -6.41 -35.48 16.36
N LYS A 218 -7.28 -36.46 16.08
CA LYS A 218 -8.70 -36.19 15.80
C LYS A 218 -9.34 -35.66 17.08
N GLU A 219 -9.99 -34.51 16.98
CA GLU A 219 -10.86 -33.95 18.04
C GLU A 219 -12.00 -34.91 18.41
#